data_AF-A0A2E8GX86-F1
#
_entry.id   AF-A0A2E8GX86-F1
#
_cell.length_a   1.000
_cell.length_b   1.000
_cell.length_c   1.000
_cell.angle_alpha   90.00
_cell.angle_beta   90.00
_cell.angle_gamma   90.00
#
_symmetry.space_group_name_H-M   'P 1'
#
loop_
_entity.id
_entity.type
_entity.pdbx_description
1 polymer ?
#
loop_
_entity_poly.entity_id
_entity_poly.type
_entity_poly.pdbx_seq_one_letter_code
_entity_poly.pdbx_strand_id
1 'polypeptide(L)'
;MNSRNDNRRAYQNVRLPETPTSTHLRAAAADYAAIASTMMTAIVDRSEARADYPFVDTKLDLITGRDFAPDDPIRGRDAIYGWIQGRGLEALAGHARWWEKRGEEADLVARIRPLAAGVLAQLRHMRARNAGHLSFFMTTAGEPFRLDDESRPVSFSLAPDSAYGFSDLFCAKGMFAAADWLGDGEARAEALTYIHAVDDTIHARTFRSDQISLDPKNRAEPRAGYHTHGAAMIQLGAWAMLVSAAEEGAVNGGLRLIDYELTNHANLDHRWSHLQHGDFWEAVDDEGQPYVEPDGVILSDPGHSLEFVGLAMKFILAADPVATTAQHQRLAAAKAKMNPLLQRNFRNGYLPGPQGISKAFDLVTRRQLNTDMPWWNLPETIRAAAFCLHAAESEAERAQCLQILRDCHNAFREFIRPDLHLMAYQTRDECGLPVAAIPATADADPGYHTGLSLLDAIDQLDRL
;
A
#
# COMPACT_ATOMS: atom_id res chain seq x y z
N MET A 1 17.52 -11.93 -32.51
CA MET A 1 16.94 -13.21 -32.03
C MET A 1 17.97 -13.91 -31.17
N ASN A 2 18.01 -13.60 -29.88
CA ASN A 2 18.73 -14.40 -28.89
C ASN A 2 17.66 -14.98 -27.96
N SER A 3 17.55 -16.30 -27.99
CA SER A 3 16.77 -17.14 -27.08
C SER A 3 17.24 -16.88 -25.65
N ARG A 4 16.60 -15.95 -24.93
CA ARG A 4 16.71 -15.85 -23.48
C ARG A 4 15.80 -16.94 -22.89
N ASN A 5 16.34 -17.71 -21.95
CA ASN A 5 15.64 -18.75 -21.20
C ASN A 5 14.31 -18.21 -20.63
N ASP A 6 13.21 -18.55 -21.30
CA ASP A 6 11.86 -18.25 -20.85
C ASP A 6 11.43 -19.34 -19.87
N ASN A 7 12.06 -19.35 -18.69
CA ASN A 7 11.56 -20.10 -17.54
C ASN A 7 10.71 -19.16 -16.66
N ARG A 8 9.96 -18.25 -17.29
CA ARG A 8 9.02 -17.37 -16.59
C ARG A 8 7.92 -18.22 -15.98
N ARG A 9 7.62 -17.96 -14.71
CA ARG A 9 6.51 -18.60 -14.00
C ARG A 9 5.22 -18.33 -14.79
N ALA A 10 4.62 -19.38 -15.33
CA ALA A 10 3.39 -19.25 -16.09
C ALA A 10 2.23 -18.92 -15.15
N TYR A 11 1.54 -17.82 -15.40
CA TYR A 11 0.29 -17.49 -14.72
C TYR A 11 -0.82 -18.44 -15.20
N GLN A 12 -1.41 -19.18 -14.26
CA GLN A 12 -2.40 -20.22 -14.51
C GLN A 12 -3.84 -19.74 -14.31
N ASN A 13 -4.03 -18.56 -13.70
CA ASN A 13 -5.34 -17.99 -13.40
C ASN A 13 -6.22 -18.93 -12.57
N VAL A 14 -5.63 -19.59 -11.57
CA VAL A 14 -6.31 -20.64 -10.81
C VAL A 14 -7.47 -20.06 -10.02
N ARG A 15 -8.60 -20.76 -9.99
CA ARG A 15 -9.74 -20.39 -9.15
C ARG A 15 -9.72 -21.22 -7.87
N LEU A 16 -9.82 -20.58 -6.71
CA LEU A 16 -9.90 -21.29 -5.44
C LEU A 16 -11.34 -21.81 -5.23
N PRO A 17 -11.52 -23.10 -4.87
CA PRO A 17 -12.84 -23.68 -4.61
C PRO A 17 -13.40 -23.21 -3.27
N GLU A 18 -14.66 -23.56 -2.97
CA GLU A 18 -15.33 -23.12 -1.73
C GLU A 18 -14.56 -23.50 -0.46
N THR A 19 -13.91 -24.67 -0.46
CA THR A 19 -13.03 -25.13 0.61
C THR A 19 -11.61 -25.31 0.06
N PRO A 20 -10.77 -24.27 0.08
CA PRO A 20 -9.40 -24.36 -0.39
C PRO A 20 -8.59 -25.37 0.43
N THR A 21 -7.74 -26.14 -0.25
CA THR A 21 -6.76 -27.04 0.37
C THR A 21 -5.38 -26.42 0.26
N SER A 22 -4.38 -26.96 0.97
CA SER A 22 -2.99 -26.46 0.83
C SER A 22 -2.48 -26.54 -0.61
N THR A 23 -2.91 -27.54 -1.39
CA THR A 23 -2.58 -27.63 -2.83
C THR A 23 -3.19 -26.49 -3.63
N HIS A 24 -4.45 -26.11 -3.36
CA HIS A 24 -5.08 -24.96 -4.02
C HIS A 24 -4.37 -23.66 -3.64
N LEU A 25 -3.99 -23.48 -2.37
CA LEU A 25 -3.28 -22.29 -1.89
C LEU A 25 -1.88 -22.16 -2.51
N ARG A 26 -1.13 -23.27 -2.65
CA ARG A 26 0.16 -23.27 -3.35
C ARG A 26 0.03 -22.91 -4.83
N ALA A 27 -1.06 -23.35 -5.48
CA ALA A 27 -1.32 -22.96 -6.87
C ALA A 27 -1.61 -21.46 -7.00
N ALA A 28 -2.37 -20.88 -6.06
CA ALA A 28 -2.58 -19.43 -5.99
C ALA A 28 -1.26 -18.67 -5.71
N ALA A 29 -0.41 -19.17 -4.82
CA ALA A 29 0.90 -18.59 -4.55
C ALA A 29 1.83 -18.62 -5.78
N ALA A 30 1.72 -19.64 -6.65
CA ALA A 30 2.45 -19.67 -7.91
C ALA A 30 1.97 -18.56 -8.88
N ASP A 31 0.67 -18.29 -8.93
CA ASP A 31 0.11 -17.17 -9.69
C ASP A 31 0.60 -15.81 -9.13
N TYR A 32 0.65 -15.67 -7.81
CA TYR A 32 1.18 -14.47 -7.14
C TYR A 32 2.64 -14.20 -7.52
N ALA A 33 3.47 -15.25 -7.52
CA ALA A 33 4.85 -15.17 -7.94
C ALA A 33 5.00 -14.79 -9.43
N ALA A 34 4.13 -15.32 -10.30
CA ALA A 34 4.09 -14.97 -11.71
C ALA A 34 3.72 -13.50 -11.93
N ILE A 35 2.72 -12.98 -11.20
CA ILE A 35 2.31 -11.57 -11.23
C ILE A 35 3.49 -10.68 -10.81
N ALA A 36 4.09 -10.95 -9.64
CA ALA A 36 5.19 -10.14 -9.11
C ALA A 36 6.40 -10.09 -10.06
N SER A 37 6.82 -11.25 -10.61
CA SER A 37 7.94 -11.32 -11.56
C SER A 37 7.64 -10.62 -12.89
N THR A 38 6.46 -10.86 -13.47
CA THR A 38 6.09 -10.30 -14.78
C THR A 38 5.92 -8.78 -14.73
N MET A 39 5.22 -8.28 -13.71
CA MET A 39 5.01 -6.84 -13.52
C MET A 39 6.34 -6.12 -13.28
N MET A 40 7.19 -6.64 -12.39
CA MET A 40 8.48 -6.02 -12.11
C MET A 40 9.42 -6.07 -13.31
N THR A 41 9.39 -7.17 -14.08
CA THR A 41 10.11 -7.24 -15.36
C THR A 41 9.66 -6.13 -16.30
N ALA A 42 8.34 -5.90 -16.43
CA ALA A 42 7.83 -4.84 -17.28
C ALA A 42 8.25 -3.45 -16.80
N ILE A 43 8.26 -3.20 -15.49
CA ILE A 43 8.74 -1.94 -14.90
C ILE A 43 10.22 -1.72 -15.23
N VAL A 44 11.07 -2.72 -15.01
CA VAL A 44 12.50 -2.65 -15.29
C VAL A 44 12.77 -2.49 -16.80
N ASP A 45 12.09 -3.27 -17.65
CA ASP A 45 12.21 -3.19 -19.11
C ASP A 45 11.84 -1.78 -19.61
N ARG A 46 10.78 -1.16 -19.06
CA ARG A 46 10.35 0.20 -19.41
C ARG A 46 11.36 1.26 -18.96
N SER A 47 11.87 1.16 -17.75
CA SER A 47 12.90 2.09 -17.25
C SER A 47 14.21 1.96 -18.04
N GLU A 48 14.65 0.74 -18.39
CA GLU A 48 15.86 0.55 -19.21
C GLU A 48 15.70 1.05 -20.65
N ALA A 49 14.50 0.97 -21.22
CA ALA A 49 14.20 1.50 -22.55
C ALA A 49 14.31 3.04 -22.61
N ARG A 50 14.36 3.73 -21.46
CA ARG A 50 14.43 5.19 -21.33
C ARG A 50 15.46 5.58 -20.28
N ALA A 51 16.73 5.37 -20.60
CA ALA A 51 17.83 5.66 -19.68
C ALA A 51 17.93 7.14 -19.25
N ASP A 52 17.29 8.06 -19.98
CA ASP A 52 17.18 9.49 -19.66
C ASP A 52 16.04 9.84 -18.69
N TYR A 53 15.22 8.86 -18.30
CA TYR A 53 14.11 9.02 -17.37
C TYR A 53 14.46 8.38 -16.01
N PRO A 54 14.97 9.15 -15.02
CA PRO A 54 15.52 8.63 -13.77
C PRO A 54 14.45 8.27 -12.73
N PHE A 55 13.32 7.72 -13.18
CA PHE A 55 12.16 7.38 -12.37
C PHE A 55 11.62 6.00 -12.71
N VAL A 56 10.82 5.45 -11.81
CA VAL A 56 9.99 4.29 -12.10
C VAL A 56 8.92 4.69 -13.13
N ASP A 57 8.93 4.06 -14.31
CA ASP A 57 7.99 4.34 -15.42
C ASP A 57 6.80 3.37 -15.39
N THR A 58 5.72 3.80 -14.73
CA THR A 58 4.40 3.16 -14.78
C THR A 58 3.36 4.02 -15.49
N LYS A 59 3.79 4.87 -16.45
CA LYS A 59 2.90 5.71 -17.27
C LYS A 59 2.21 4.90 -18.37
N LEU A 60 1.34 3.98 -17.96
CA LEU A 60 0.62 3.03 -18.80
C LEU A 60 -0.87 3.02 -18.45
N ASP A 61 -1.72 3.21 -19.45
CA ASP A 61 -3.17 3.08 -19.29
C ASP A 61 -3.56 1.60 -19.21
N LEU A 62 -3.99 1.17 -18.03
CA LEU A 62 -4.38 -0.21 -17.77
C LEU A 62 -5.75 -0.58 -18.33
N ILE A 63 -6.50 0.37 -18.91
CA ILE A 63 -7.72 0.10 -19.68
C ILE A 63 -7.34 -0.15 -21.13
N THR A 64 -6.64 0.78 -21.77
CA THR A 64 -6.36 0.74 -23.21
C THR A 64 -5.09 -0.04 -23.59
N GLY A 65 -4.18 -0.26 -22.63
CA GLY A 65 -2.87 -0.88 -22.85
C GLY A 65 -1.85 0.03 -23.54
N ARG A 66 -2.12 1.34 -23.61
CA ARG A 66 -1.26 2.33 -24.29
C ARG A 66 -0.56 3.22 -23.26
N ASP A 67 0.63 3.69 -23.61
CA ASP A 67 1.26 4.78 -22.86
C ASP A 67 0.34 6.01 -22.88
N PHE A 68 0.29 6.75 -21.77
CA PHE A 68 -0.37 8.06 -21.76
C PHE A 68 0.34 9.05 -22.68
N ALA A 69 -0.41 10.05 -23.15
CA ALA A 69 0.13 11.10 -23.99
C ALA A 69 1.24 11.86 -23.23
N PRO A 70 2.39 12.18 -23.85
CA PRO A 70 3.48 12.87 -23.17
C PRO A 70 3.08 14.21 -22.56
N ASP A 71 2.13 14.90 -23.19
CA ASP A 71 1.59 16.21 -22.80
C ASP A 71 0.37 16.13 -21.87
N ASP A 72 -0.06 14.94 -21.42
CA ASP A 72 -1.09 14.80 -20.39
C ASP A 72 -0.52 15.39 -19.07
N PRO A 73 -1.14 16.45 -18.49
CA PRO A 73 -0.59 17.16 -17.33
C PRO A 73 -0.65 16.35 -16.03
N ILE A 74 -1.36 15.22 -16.04
CA ILE A 74 -1.57 14.34 -14.88
C ILE A 74 -0.76 13.06 -15.07
N ARG A 75 -0.87 12.44 -16.26
CA ARG A 75 -0.40 11.08 -16.53
C ARG A 75 0.78 11.03 -17.50
N GLY A 76 1.14 12.16 -18.09
CA GLY A 76 2.32 12.29 -18.93
C GLY A 76 3.60 12.10 -18.14
N ARG A 77 4.71 11.86 -18.85
CA ARG A 77 6.03 11.64 -18.22
C ARG A 77 6.61 12.89 -17.57
N ASP A 78 6.08 14.07 -17.88
CA ASP A 78 6.49 15.32 -17.26
C ASP A 78 5.87 15.53 -15.86
N ALA A 79 4.85 14.74 -15.51
CA ALA A 79 4.21 14.74 -14.20
C ALA A 79 4.73 13.59 -13.33
N ILE A 80 5.70 13.89 -12.46
CA ILE A 80 6.29 12.95 -11.51
C ILE A 80 5.53 12.99 -10.20
N TYR A 81 5.08 11.81 -9.76
CA TYR A 81 4.37 11.65 -8.51
C TYR A 81 5.32 11.23 -7.39
N GLY A 82 5.56 12.10 -6.39
CA GLY A 82 6.50 11.82 -5.29
C GLY A 82 6.19 10.50 -4.60
N TRP A 83 4.96 10.32 -4.13
CA TRP A 83 4.51 9.07 -3.52
C TRP A 83 4.65 7.81 -4.41
N ILE A 84 4.51 7.90 -5.74
CA ILE A 84 4.70 6.74 -6.64
C ILE A 84 6.15 6.36 -6.73
N GLN A 85 7.05 7.34 -6.75
CA GLN A 85 8.48 7.09 -6.75
C GLN A 85 8.94 6.50 -5.41
N GLY A 86 8.42 6.99 -4.28
CA GLY A 86 8.64 6.39 -2.96
C GLY A 86 8.15 4.93 -2.90
N ARG A 87 6.91 4.68 -3.32
CA ARG A 87 6.32 3.33 -3.41
C ARG A 87 7.12 2.41 -4.32
N GLY A 88 7.50 2.88 -5.50
CA GLY A 88 8.29 2.12 -6.46
C GLY A 88 9.68 1.80 -5.95
N LEU A 89 10.31 2.72 -5.22
CA LEU A 89 11.62 2.48 -4.62
C LEU A 89 11.54 1.43 -3.49
N GLU A 90 10.50 1.46 -2.66
CA GLU A 90 10.21 0.40 -1.68
C GLU A 90 9.94 -0.95 -2.39
N ALA A 91 9.16 -0.94 -3.47
CA ALA A 91 8.84 -2.13 -4.24
C ALA A 91 10.08 -2.76 -4.89
N LEU A 92 10.92 -1.97 -5.55
CA LEU A 92 12.17 -2.42 -6.16
C LEU A 92 13.06 -3.14 -5.13
N ALA A 93 13.32 -2.48 -3.99
CA ALA A 93 14.14 -3.05 -2.93
C ALA A 93 13.49 -4.29 -2.28
N GLY A 94 12.19 -4.25 -2.03
CA GLY A 94 11.44 -5.35 -1.42
C GLY A 94 11.41 -6.61 -2.28
N HIS A 95 11.16 -6.47 -3.59
CA HIS A 95 11.19 -7.60 -4.52
C HIS A 95 12.60 -8.18 -4.63
N ALA A 96 13.61 -7.31 -4.76
CA ALA A 96 14.99 -7.75 -4.89
C ALA A 96 15.45 -8.54 -3.65
N ARG A 97 15.19 -8.04 -2.43
CA ARG A 97 15.49 -8.77 -1.19
C ARG A 97 14.76 -10.11 -1.11
N TRP A 98 13.49 -10.15 -1.50
CA TRP A 98 12.69 -11.38 -1.45
C TRP A 98 13.25 -12.45 -2.39
N TRP A 99 13.59 -12.09 -3.63
CA TRP A 99 14.22 -12.99 -4.59
C TRP A 99 15.63 -13.41 -4.18
N GLU A 100 16.46 -12.50 -3.68
CA GLU A 100 17.80 -12.83 -3.15
C GLU A 100 17.70 -13.85 -2.02
N LYS A 101 16.78 -13.67 -1.05
CA LYS A 101 16.55 -14.60 0.06
C LYS A 101 16.15 -16.00 -0.42
N ARG A 102 15.45 -16.10 -1.55
CA ARG A 102 14.98 -17.37 -2.13
C ARG A 102 15.94 -17.95 -3.17
N GLY A 103 16.97 -17.21 -3.57
CA GLY A 103 17.86 -17.62 -4.66
C GLY A 103 17.15 -17.65 -6.03
N GLU A 104 16.19 -16.75 -6.24
CA GLU A 104 15.36 -16.67 -7.45
C GLU A 104 15.66 -15.39 -8.24
N GLU A 105 15.28 -15.34 -9.53
CA GLU A 105 15.27 -14.11 -10.37
C GLU A 105 16.58 -13.28 -10.36
N ALA A 106 17.74 -13.93 -10.22
CA ALA A 106 19.04 -13.26 -10.04
C ALA A 106 19.36 -12.23 -11.15
N ASP A 107 18.98 -12.52 -12.39
CA ASP A 107 19.16 -11.59 -13.52
C ASP A 107 18.29 -10.33 -13.37
N LEU A 108 17.05 -10.47 -12.90
CA LEU A 108 16.15 -9.33 -12.68
C LEU A 108 16.62 -8.51 -11.47
N VAL A 109 17.05 -9.17 -10.39
CA VAL A 109 17.66 -8.51 -9.22
C VAL A 109 18.86 -7.65 -9.63
N ALA A 110 19.73 -8.18 -10.49
CA ALA A 110 20.91 -7.45 -10.98
C ALA A 110 20.52 -6.20 -11.78
N ARG A 111 19.39 -6.23 -12.51
CA ARG A 111 18.85 -5.09 -13.27
C ARG A 111 18.12 -4.07 -12.41
N ILE A 112 17.46 -4.53 -11.34
CA ILE A 112 16.79 -3.65 -10.35
C ILE A 112 17.82 -2.77 -9.63
N ARG A 113 19.01 -3.31 -9.33
CA ARG A 113 20.04 -2.60 -8.55
C ARG A 113 20.42 -1.21 -9.09
N PRO A 114 20.84 -1.05 -10.37
CA PRO A 114 21.14 0.27 -10.92
C PRO A 114 19.91 1.18 -11.00
N LEU A 115 18.71 0.63 -11.27
CA LEU A 115 17.47 1.41 -11.31
C LEU A 115 17.15 2.00 -9.92
N ALA A 116 17.16 1.16 -8.88
CA ALA A 116 16.92 1.61 -7.50
C ALA A 116 17.95 2.66 -7.06
N ALA A 117 19.23 2.48 -7.41
CA ALA A 117 20.27 3.45 -7.11
C ALA A 117 20.02 4.80 -7.81
N GLY A 118 19.61 4.78 -9.08
CA GLY A 118 19.27 5.99 -9.85
C GLY A 118 18.07 6.74 -9.28
N VAL A 119 16.98 6.03 -8.98
CA VAL A 119 15.77 6.61 -8.39
C VAL A 119 16.06 7.16 -6.99
N LEU A 120 16.82 6.43 -6.15
CA LEU A 120 17.23 6.90 -4.83
C LEU A 120 18.03 8.21 -4.93
N ALA A 121 19.03 8.26 -5.81
CA ALA A 121 19.83 9.46 -6.02
C ALA A 121 18.97 10.65 -6.50
N GLN A 122 18.01 10.40 -7.40
CA GLN A 122 17.12 11.43 -7.90
C GLN A 122 16.18 11.97 -6.80
N LEU A 123 15.58 11.10 -5.98
CA LEU A 123 14.73 11.54 -4.87
C LEU A 123 15.52 12.34 -3.83
N ARG A 124 16.74 11.92 -3.48
CA ARG A 124 17.64 12.68 -2.61
C ARG A 124 17.94 14.08 -3.19
N HIS A 125 18.24 14.14 -4.48
CA HIS A 125 18.51 15.40 -5.18
C HIS A 125 17.30 16.34 -5.14
N MET A 126 16.11 15.84 -5.48
CA MET A 126 14.87 16.62 -5.45
C MET A 126 14.57 17.12 -4.05
N ARG A 127 14.67 16.24 -3.05
CA ARG A 127 14.41 16.57 -1.65
C ARG A 127 15.34 17.69 -1.15
N ALA A 128 16.63 17.61 -1.48
CA ALA A 128 17.60 18.64 -1.12
C ALA A 128 17.26 20.01 -1.76
N ARG A 129 16.74 20.03 -2.99
CA ARG A 129 16.29 21.26 -3.67
C ARG A 129 14.99 21.82 -3.10
N ASN A 130 14.12 20.95 -2.60
CA ASN A 130 12.79 21.27 -2.09
C ASN A 130 12.76 21.41 -0.57
N ALA A 131 13.83 21.96 0.02
CA ALA A 131 13.94 22.25 1.44
C ALA A 131 13.67 21.06 2.37
N GLY A 132 14.00 19.84 1.93
CA GLY A 132 13.80 18.61 2.72
C GLY A 132 12.50 17.86 2.44
N HIS A 133 11.71 18.30 1.46
CA HIS A 133 10.37 17.78 1.17
C HIS A 133 10.25 17.23 -0.24
N LEU A 134 9.25 16.38 -0.47
CA LEU A 134 8.81 15.96 -1.80
C LEU A 134 7.29 16.19 -1.92
N SER A 135 6.81 16.46 -3.13
CA SER A 135 5.42 16.82 -3.37
C SER A 135 4.68 15.78 -4.19
N PHE A 136 3.34 15.82 -4.09
CA PHE A 136 2.44 15.00 -4.87
C PHE A 136 2.70 15.09 -6.37
N PHE A 137 2.85 16.29 -6.91
CA PHE A 137 3.20 16.56 -8.30
C PHE A 137 4.53 17.31 -8.38
N MET A 138 5.44 16.80 -9.19
CA MET A 138 6.72 17.42 -9.49
C MET A 138 7.04 17.28 -10.97
N THR A 139 7.80 18.21 -11.52
CA THR A 139 8.38 18.02 -12.86
C THR A 139 9.50 16.98 -12.83
N THR A 140 10.01 16.59 -14.00
CA THR A 140 11.22 15.74 -14.10
C THR A 140 12.45 16.38 -13.44
N ALA A 141 12.50 17.71 -13.36
CA ALA A 141 13.52 18.47 -12.64
C ALA A 141 13.29 18.55 -11.11
N GLY A 142 12.15 18.05 -10.63
CA GLY A 142 11.78 18.03 -9.22
C GLY A 142 11.07 19.29 -8.73
N GLU A 143 10.65 20.18 -9.63
CA GLU A 143 9.93 21.40 -9.25
C GLU A 143 8.48 21.06 -8.90
N PRO A 144 8.00 21.36 -7.69
CA PRO A 144 6.65 21.00 -7.30
C PRO A 144 5.62 21.89 -8.01
N PHE A 145 4.51 21.28 -8.41
CA PHE A 145 3.41 21.99 -9.07
C PHE A 145 2.06 21.49 -8.57
N ARG A 146 1.00 22.26 -8.84
CA ARG A 146 -0.40 21.86 -8.64
C ARG A 146 -1.17 22.12 -9.93
N LEU A 147 -2.40 21.62 -10.03
CA LEU A 147 -3.29 21.96 -11.13
C LEU A 147 -4.14 23.18 -10.74
N ASP A 148 -4.33 24.11 -11.67
CA ASP A 148 -5.35 25.17 -11.56
C ASP A 148 -6.75 24.64 -11.92
N ASP A 149 -7.75 25.53 -11.85
CA ASP A 149 -9.15 25.20 -12.17
C ASP A 149 -9.34 24.77 -13.64
N GLU A 150 -8.40 25.11 -14.52
CA GLU A 150 -8.35 24.67 -15.91
C GLU A 150 -7.47 23.43 -16.13
N SER A 151 -7.07 22.73 -15.05
CA SER A 151 -6.20 21.54 -15.08
C SER A 151 -4.80 21.79 -15.67
N ARG A 152 -4.28 23.01 -15.56
CA ARG A 152 -2.94 23.36 -16.02
C ARG A 152 -1.93 23.34 -14.85
N PRO A 153 -0.70 22.88 -15.09
CA PRO A 153 0.36 22.93 -14.08
C PRO A 153 0.71 24.37 -13.67
N VAL A 154 0.75 24.61 -12.35
CA VAL A 154 1.19 25.85 -11.72
C VAL A 154 2.23 25.52 -10.66
N SER A 155 3.47 25.94 -10.87
CA SER A 155 4.58 25.71 -9.95
C SER A 155 4.39 26.45 -8.63
N PHE A 156 4.91 25.87 -7.55
CA PHE A 156 5.05 26.53 -6.26
C PHE A 156 6.41 26.17 -5.63
N SER A 157 6.69 26.71 -4.44
CA SER A 157 7.92 26.41 -3.71
C SER A 157 7.60 25.81 -2.35
N LEU A 158 8.39 24.82 -1.94
CA LEU A 158 8.34 24.26 -0.60
C LEU A 158 9.34 24.99 0.31
N ALA A 159 8.92 25.31 1.52
CA ALA A 159 9.74 25.90 2.56
C ALA A 159 10.15 24.85 3.61
N PRO A 160 11.24 25.05 4.38
CA PRO A 160 11.68 24.10 5.40
C PRO A 160 10.60 23.71 6.43
N ASP A 161 9.70 24.64 6.73
CA ASP A 161 8.59 24.49 7.68
C ASP A 161 7.27 24.01 7.03
N SER A 162 7.32 23.58 5.76
CA SER A 162 6.18 22.92 5.11
C SER A 162 5.81 21.65 5.89
N ALA A 163 4.50 21.36 5.99
CA ALA A 163 4.04 20.14 6.63
C ALA A 163 4.42 18.92 5.79
N TYR A 164 4.86 17.85 6.45
CA TYR A 164 5.04 16.56 5.78
C TYR A 164 3.69 15.98 5.34
N GLY A 165 3.68 15.40 4.14
CA GLY A 165 2.52 14.73 3.54
C GLY A 165 2.77 13.29 3.14
N PHE A 166 1.86 12.73 2.35
CA PHE A 166 1.95 11.34 1.90
C PHE A 166 3.14 11.13 0.97
N SER A 167 3.48 12.13 0.13
CA SER A 167 4.69 12.04 -0.69
C SER A 167 5.95 11.88 0.16
N ASP A 168 6.06 12.65 1.24
CA ASP A 168 7.18 12.51 2.18
C ASP A 168 7.19 11.15 2.86
N LEU A 169 6.03 10.70 3.36
CA LEU A 169 5.88 9.41 4.02
C LEU A 169 6.32 8.23 3.13
N PHE A 170 5.82 8.17 1.90
CA PHE A 170 6.19 7.11 0.96
C PHE A 170 7.65 7.22 0.51
N CYS A 171 8.18 8.43 0.31
CA CYS A 171 9.57 8.60 -0.09
C CYS A 171 10.54 8.26 1.05
N ALA A 172 10.27 8.65 2.29
CA ALA A 172 11.08 8.29 3.45
C ALA A 172 11.22 6.76 3.57
N LYS A 173 10.10 6.04 3.43
CA LYS A 173 10.06 4.57 3.41
C LYS A 173 10.85 3.97 2.24
N GLY A 174 10.56 4.41 1.02
CA GLY A 174 11.23 3.90 -0.18
C GLY A 174 12.73 4.16 -0.16
N MET A 175 13.15 5.36 0.24
CA MET A 175 14.55 5.72 0.37
C MET A 175 15.27 4.84 1.38
N PHE A 176 14.68 4.58 2.55
CA PHE A 176 15.26 3.68 3.54
C PHE A 176 15.37 2.25 3.00
N ALA A 177 14.29 1.72 2.43
CA ALA A 177 14.25 0.37 1.89
C ALA A 177 15.35 0.13 0.83
N ALA A 178 15.51 1.07 -0.10
CA ALA A 178 16.55 0.99 -1.12
C ALA A 178 17.95 1.23 -0.55
N ALA A 179 18.17 2.26 0.27
CA ALA A 179 19.48 2.56 0.81
C ALA A 179 20.04 1.40 1.66
N ASP A 180 19.19 0.82 2.51
CA ASP A 180 19.54 -0.34 3.34
C ASP A 180 19.83 -1.59 2.49
N TRP A 181 19.12 -1.80 1.38
CA TRP A 181 19.36 -2.93 0.46
C TRP A 181 20.64 -2.74 -0.39
N LEU A 182 20.89 -1.51 -0.80
CA LEU A 182 22.06 -1.14 -1.60
C LEU A 182 23.34 -1.07 -0.76
N GLY A 183 23.22 -1.04 0.57
CA GLY A 183 24.35 -0.83 1.48
C GLY A 183 24.87 0.61 1.48
N ASP A 184 24.03 1.57 1.10
CA ASP A 184 24.36 3.00 1.13
C ASP A 184 24.10 3.57 2.53
N GLY A 185 25.13 3.57 3.37
CA GLY A 185 25.03 4.02 4.77
C GLY A 185 24.65 5.49 4.93
N GLU A 186 25.05 6.37 4.01
CA GLU A 186 24.73 7.80 4.07
C GLU A 186 23.26 8.03 3.74
N ALA A 187 22.80 7.48 2.61
CA ALA A 187 21.39 7.58 2.22
C ALA A 187 20.47 6.90 3.25
N ARG A 188 20.93 5.81 3.88
CA ARG A 188 20.18 5.11 4.93
C ARG A 188 20.00 5.98 6.17
N ALA A 189 21.06 6.67 6.63
CA ALA A 189 21.00 7.58 7.77
C ALA A 189 20.10 8.81 7.48
N GLU A 190 20.18 9.35 6.26
CA GLU A 190 19.30 10.42 5.80
C GLU A 190 17.83 9.97 5.83
N ALA A 191 17.52 8.82 5.24
CA ALA A 191 16.17 8.28 5.18
C ALA A 191 15.62 7.92 6.56
N LEU A 192 16.45 7.41 7.47
CA LEU A 192 16.04 7.13 8.85
C LEU A 192 15.62 8.42 9.58
N THR A 193 16.41 9.49 9.44
CA THR A 193 16.07 10.81 10.00
C THR A 193 14.75 11.33 9.42
N TYR A 194 14.54 11.11 8.12
CA TYR A 194 13.31 11.51 7.45
C TYR A 194 12.09 10.73 7.93
N ILE A 195 12.21 9.40 8.11
CA ILE A 195 11.14 8.55 8.67
C ILE A 195 10.74 9.06 10.06
N HIS A 196 11.70 9.38 10.92
CA HIS A 196 11.41 9.91 12.26
C HIS A 196 10.74 11.29 12.20
N ALA A 197 11.21 12.18 11.32
CA ALA A 197 10.60 13.50 11.17
C ALA A 197 9.13 13.41 10.70
N VAL A 198 8.82 12.50 9.78
CA VAL A 198 7.44 12.24 9.35
C VAL A 198 6.62 11.65 10.51
N ASP A 199 7.12 10.63 11.20
CA ASP A 199 6.47 10.00 12.35
C ASP A 199 6.16 10.99 13.48
N ASP A 200 7.08 11.91 13.78
CA ASP A 200 6.90 12.98 14.76
C ASP A 200 5.71 13.89 14.38
N THR A 201 5.54 14.21 13.10
CA THR A 201 4.39 15.02 12.65
C THR A 201 3.06 14.28 12.66
N ILE A 202 3.09 12.95 12.44
CA ILE A 202 1.91 12.10 12.61
C ILE A 202 1.51 12.11 14.10
N HIS A 203 2.48 11.91 15.00
CA HIS A 203 2.24 11.93 16.43
C HIS A 203 1.73 13.29 16.93
N ALA A 204 2.32 14.38 16.45
CA ALA A 204 1.94 15.75 16.81
C ALA A 204 0.65 16.23 16.12
N ARG A 205 0.01 15.42 15.27
CA ARG A 205 -1.14 15.80 14.43
C ARG A 205 -0.87 17.04 13.54
N THR A 206 0.38 17.24 13.12
CA THR A 206 0.80 18.31 12.21
C THR A 206 1.01 17.83 10.78
N PHE A 207 1.01 16.52 10.53
CA PHE A 207 0.98 15.93 9.20
C PHE A 207 -0.21 16.45 8.39
N ARG A 208 -0.01 16.77 7.10
CA ARG A 208 -1.07 17.25 6.21
C ARG A 208 -1.00 16.52 4.89
N SER A 209 -2.12 15.92 4.48
CA SER A 209 -2.22 15.29 3.16
C SER A 209 -1.88 16.30 2.07
N ASP A 210 -0.89 15.96 1.24
CA ASP A 210 -0.56 16.65 0.00
C ASP A 210 -1.26 16.02 -1.21
N GLN A 211 -2.09 14.98 -0.99
CA GLN A 211 -2.82 14.31 -2.05
C GLN A 211 -3.83 15.25 -2.70
N ILE A 212 -3.79 15.30 -4.03
CA ILE A 212 -4.79 16.01 -4.84
C ILE A 212 -5.81 14.98 -5.31
N SER A 213 -7.09 15.20 -5.01
CA SER A 213 -8.16 14.31 -5.46
C SER A 213 -8.36 14.46 -6.96
N LEU A 214 -8.31 13.34 -7.68
CA LEU A 214 -8.59 13.24 -9.12
C LEU A 214 -9.94 12.57 -9.39
N ASP A 215 -10.63 12.14 -8.34
CA ASP A 215 -11.96 11.54 -8.38
C ASP A 215 -12.94 12.40 -7.56
N PRO A 216 -13.95 13.02 -8.19
CA PRO A 216 -14.97 13.81 -7.49
C PRO A 216 -15.74 13.04 -6.40
N LYS A 217 -15.79 11.69 -6.49
CA LYS A 217 -16.43 10.86 -5.45
C LYS A 217 -15.52 10.66 -4.23
N ASN A 218 -14.23 10.96 -4.32
CA ASN A 218 -13.26 10.78 -3.25
C ASN A 218 -12.93 12.11 -2.56
N ARG A 219 -13.26 12.20 -1.26
CA ARG A 219 -13.03 13.40 -0.44
C ARG A 219 -11.68 13.30 0.28
N ALA A 220 -10.59 13.58 -0.44
CA ALA A 220 -9.22 13.48 0.10
C ALA A 220 -8.66 14.80 0.68
N GLU A 221 -9.42 15.90 0.61
CA GLU A 221 -8.95 17.23 1.01
C GLU A 221 -8.83 17.38 2.55
N PRO A 222 -7.81 18.11 3.05
CA PRO A 222 -7.68 18.40 4.48
C PRO A 222 -8.89 19.19 5.02
N ARG A 223 -9.40 18.79 6.19
CA ARG A 223 -10.49 19.46 6.90
C ARG A 223 -10.10 19.76 8.34
N ALA A 224 -10.54 20.90 8.88
CA ALA A 224 -10.31 21.25 10.27
C ALA A 224 -11.01 20.24 11.20
N GLY A 225 -10.32 19.80 12.25
CA GLY A 225 -10.84 18.81 13.20
C GLY A 225 -11.07 17.41 12.61
N TYR A 226 -10.49 17.10 11.44
CA TYR A 226 -10.64 15.81 10.77
C TYR A 226 -9.29 15.11 10.65
N HIS A 227 -9.02 14.17 11.56
CA HIS A 227 -7.73 13.49 11.66
C HIS A 227 -7.83 12.07 11.13
N THR A 228 -7.35 11.84 9.91
CA THR A 228 -7.39 10.53 9.25
C THR A 228 -6.32 9.58 9.77
N HIS A 229 -6.64 8.28 9.86
CA HIS A 229 -5.67 7.26 10.27
C HIS A 229 -4.60 6.92 9.22
N GLY A 230 -4.88 7.15 7.93
CA GLY A 230 -4.07 6.60 6.84
C GLY A 230 -2.55 6.84 6.94
N ALA A 231 -2.12 7.98 7.48
CA ALA A 231 -0.69 8.25 7.71
C ALA A 231 -0.07 7.32 8.79
N ALA A 232 -0.76 7.11 9.92
CA ALA A 232 -0.32 6.20 10.97
C ALA A 232 -0.32 4.75 10.48
N MET A 233 -1.37 4.33 9.76
CA MET A 233 -1.43 3.03 9.09
C MET A 233 -0.22 2.80 8.17
N ILE A 234 0.06 3.72 7.24
CA ILE A 234 1.17 3.55 6.28
C ILE A 234 2.54 3.58 6.97
N GLN A 235 2.70 4.43 7.99
CA GLN A 235 3.92 4.54 8.81
C GLN A 235 4.22 3.23 9.57
N LEU A 236 3.20 2.42 9.90
CA LEU A 236 3.41 1.09 10.49
C LEU A 236 4.24 0.17 9.59
N GLY A 237 4.11 0.31 8.27
CA GLY A 237 4.98 -0.37 7.31
C GLY A 237 6.45 0.04 7.43
N ALA A 238 6.73 1.32 7.72
CA ALA A 238 8.08 1.80 7.98
C ALA A 238 8.66 1.13 9.23
N TRP A 239 7.90 1.09 10.33
CA TRP A 239 8.33 0.47 11.57
C TRP A 239 8.60 -1.04 11.44
N ALA A 240 7.83 -1.76 10.61
CA ALA A 240 8.13 -3.16 10.30
C ALA A 240 9.48 -3.33 9.58
N MET A 241 9.83 -2.41 8.66
CA MET A 241 11.14 -2.40 8.02
C MET A 241 12.26 -2.06 9.00
N LEU A 242 12.06 -1.06 9.87
CA LEU A 242 13.05 -0.65 10.87
C LEU A 242 13.33 -1.77 11.88
N VAL A 243 12.31 -2.53 12.30
CA VAL A 243 12.50 -3.73 13.12
C VAL A 243 13.36 -4.76 12.41
N SER A 244 13.07 -5.02 11.13
CA SER A 244 13.83 -5.99 10.32
C SER A 244 15.29 -5.55 10.10
N ALA A 245 15.53 -4.24 10.11
CA ALA A 245 16.86 -3.63 10.02
C ALA A 245 17.56 -3.47 11.39
N ALA A 246 16.96 -4.01 12.47
CA ALA A 246 17.47 -3.95 13.84
C ALA A 246 17.68 -2.51 14.37
N GLU A 247 16.85 -1.56 13.95
CA GLU A 247 16.90 -0.20 14.45
C GLU A 247 16.38 -0.08 15.88
N GLU A 248 17.10 0.72 16.69
CA GLU A 248 16.77 0.94 18.09
C GLU A 248 15.38 1.60 18.22
N GLY A 249 14.59 1.16 19.20
CA GLY A 249 13.27 1.72 19.46
C GLY A 249 12.20 1.34 18.43
N ALA A 250 12.53 0.60 17.36
CA ALA A 250 11.59 0.29 16.28
C ALA A 250 10.34 -0.47 16.75
N VAL A 251 10.50 -1.41 17.69
CA VAL A 251 9.37 -2.14 18.30
C VAL A 251 8.44 -1.19 19.06
N ASN A 252 8.97 -0.20 19.77
CA ASN A 252 8.13 0.75 20.50
C ASN A 252 7.41 1.72 19.54
N GLY A 253 8.07 2.14 18.46
CA GLY A 253 7.47 2.97 17.42
C GLY A 253 6.24 2.31 16.80
N GLY A 254 6.37 1.07 16.33
CA GLY A 254 5.24 0.35 15.73
C GLY A 254 4.13 0.01 16.73
N LEU A 255 4.47 -0.39 17.96
CA LEU A 255 3.46 -0.63 19.00
C LEU A 255 2.65 0.63 19.34
N ARG A 256 3.29 1.81 19.36
CA ARG A 256 2.60 3.09 19.59
C ARG A 256 1.56 3.37 18.50
N LEU A 257 1.87 3.09 17.24
CA LEU A 257 0.92 3.27 16.14
C LEU A 257 -0.22 2.26 16.20
N ILE A 258 0.06 0.98 16.47
CA ILE A 258 -0.99 -0.02 16.67
C ILE A 258 -1.91 0.37 17.82
N ASP A 259 -1.36 0.80 18.96
CA ASP A 259 -2.15 1.24 20.10
C ASP A 259 -3.00 2.47 19.74
N TYR A 260 -2.43 3.42 18.99
CA TYR A 260 -3.18 4.58 18.48
C TYR A 260 -4.36 4.16 17.60
N GLU A 261 -4.14 3.28 16.63
CA GLU A 261 -5.18 2.80 15.70
C GLU A 261 -6.30 2.05 16.43
N LEU A 262 -5.93 1.07 17.26
CA LEU A 262 -6.91 0.29 18.02
C LEU A 262 -7.67 1.15 19.04
N THR A 263 -7.02 2.16 19.60
CA THR A 263 -7.65 3.08 20.55
C THR A 263 -8.49 4.13 19.86
N ASN A 264 -8.16 4.63 18.68
CA ASN A 264 -8.84 5.82 18.13
C ASN A 264 -9.71 5.49 16.92
N HIS A 265 -9.49 4.38 16.23
CA HIS A 265 -10.14 4.07 14.96
C HIS A 265 -10.97 2.79 14.95
N ALA A 266 -10.91 1.98 16.00
CA ALA A 266 -11.61 0.70 16.09
C ALA A 266 -12.71 0.66 17.17
N ASN A 267 -13.85 0.05 16.86
CA ASN A 267 -14.86 -0.32 17.84
C ASN A 267 -14.58 -1.70 18.42
N LEU A 268 -13.66 -1.76 19.36
CA LEU A 268 -13.36 -2.97 20.13
C LEU A 268 -14.03 -2.89 21.50
N ASP A 269 -14.33 -4.06 22.07
CA ASP A 269 -14.89 -4.21 23.42
C ASP A 269 -16.19 -3.40 23.64
N HIS A 270 -16.94 -3.19 22.55
CA HIS A 270 -18.24 -2.48 22.50
C HIS A 270 -18.20 -1.04 23.05
N ARG A 271 -17.05 -0.36 22.93
CA ARG A 271 -16.87 1.03 23.36
C ARG A 271 -17.91 1.98 22.77
N TRP A 272 -18.31 1.76 21.52
CA TRP A 272 -19.35 2.52 20.84
C TRP A 272 -20.58 1.65 20.60
N SER A 273 -21.59 1.83 21.45
CA SER A 273 -22.78 0.95 21.52
C SER A 273 -23.65 0.98 20.27
N HIS A 274 -23.58 2.05 19.47
CA HIS A 274 -24.32 2.20 18.22
C HIS A 274 -23.54 1.68 16.99
N LEU A 275 -22.29 1.26 17.18
CA LEU A 275 -21.46 0.61 16.16
C LEU A 275 -21.31 -0.88 16.48
N GLN A 276 -20.90 -1.66 15.47
CA GLN A 276 -20.68 -3.09 15.63
C GLN A 276 -19.24 -3.37 16.06
N HIS A 277 -19.03 -4.47 16.79
CA HIS A 277 -17.68 -4.90 17.15
C HIS A 277 -16.84 -5.11 15.87
N GLY A 278 -15.63 -4.53 15.89
CA GLY A 278 -14.65 -4.59 14.81
C GLY A 278 -14.84 -3.53 13.73
N ASP A 279 -15.85 -2.66 13.85
CA ASP A 279 -16.00 -1.54 12.91
C ASP A 279 -14.77 -0.63 13.02
N PHE A 280 -14.30 -0.12 11.88
CA PHE A 280 -13.11 0.72 11.79
C PHE A 280 -13.41 1.96 10.94
N TRP A 281 -13.08 3.14 11.42
CA TRP A 281 -13.45 4.43 10.80
C TRP A 281 -12.25 5.27 10.38
N GLU A 282 -12.45 6.05 9.31
CA GLU A 282 -11.36 6.78 8.65
C GLU A 282 -10.76 7.90 9.48
N ALA A 283 -11.57 8.60 10.28
CA ALA A 283 -11.10 9.81 10.97
C ALA A 283 -11.68 9.99 12.36
N VAL A 284 -10.91 10.68 13.19
CA VAL A 284 -11.34 11.17 14.51
C VAL A 284 -11.40 12.69 14.57
N ASP A 285 -12.19 13.19 15.50
CA ASP A 285 -12.21 14.60 15.87
C ASP A 285 -11.01 15.01 16.76
N ASP A 286 -10.98 16.27 17.19
CA ASP A 286 -9.92 16.80 18.04
C ASP A 286 -9.86 16.06 19.40
N GLU A 287 -11.00 15.57 19.88
CA GLU A 287 -11.17 14.78 21.10
C GLU A 287 -10.86 13.28 20.92
N GLY A 288 -10.50 12.84 19.71
CA GLY A 288 -10.19 11.44 19.42
C GLY A 288 -11.41 10.51 19.35
N GLN A 289 -12.61 11.06 19.20
CA GLN A 289 -13.84 10.30 18.97
C GLN A 289 -14.05 10.08 17.45
N PRO A 290 -14.82 9.07 17.02
CA PRO A 290 -15.17 8.90 15.61
C PRO A 290 -15.73 10.21 15.05
N TYR A 291 -15.17 10.66 13.93
CA TYR A 291 -15.67 11.84 13.25
C TYR A 291 -17.03 11.54 12.64
N VAL A 292 -18.06 12.26 13.09
CA VAL A 292 -19.42 12.17 12.57
C VAL A 292 -19.64 13.31 11.58
N GLU A 293 -19.87 12.96 10.32
CA GLU A 293 -20.19 13.93 9.26
C GLU A 293 -21.50 14.69 9.59
N PRO A 294 -21.70 15.90 9.02
CA PRO A 294 -22.92 16.68 9.28
C PRO A 294 -24.24 15.97 8.94
N ASP A 295 -24.21 15.00 8.04
CA ASP A 295 -25.34 14.14 7.65
C ASP A 295 -25.48 12.88 8.52
N GLY A 296 -24.64 12.73 9.54
CA GLY A 296 -24.65 11.60 10.49
C GLY A 296 -23.82 10.40 10.05
N VAL A 297 -23.11 10.47 8.92
CA VAL A 297 -22.25 9.38 8.44
C VAL A 297 -21.01 9.23 9.31
N ILE A 298 -20.63 7.98 9.61
CA ILE A 298 -19.28 7.65 10.07
C ILE A 298 -18.60 6.87 8.95
N LEU A 299 -17.66 7.52 8.28
CA LEU A 299 -16.97 7.01 7.10
C LEU A 299 -16.00 5.88 7.47
N SER A 300 -16.09 4.78 6.74
CA SER A 300 -15.10 3.71 6.70
C SER A 300 -14.61 3.52 5.27
N ASP A 301 -13.29 3.42 5.09
CA ASP A 301 -12.70 2.79 3.92
C ASP A 301 -12.36 1.34 4.31
N PRO A 302 -13.12 0.35 3.83
CA PRO A 302 -12.83 -1.04 4.11
C PRO A 302 -11.44 -1.47 3.63
N GLY A 303 -10.95 -0.92 2.52
CA GLY A 303 -9.62 -1.17 1.99
C GLY A 303 -8.53 -0.74 2.96
N HIS A 304 -8.59 0.49 3.49
CA HIS A 304 -7.61 0.96 4.48
C HIS A 304 -7.68 0.13 5.76
N SER A 305 -8.88 -0.19 6.23
CA SER A 305 -9.06 -1.03 7.44
C SER A 305 -8.39 -2.41 7.28
N LEU A 306 -8.46 -2.99 6.08
CA LEU A 306 -7.86 -4.29 5.75
C LEU A 306 -6.34 -4.19 5.52
N GLU A 307 -5.86 -3.09 4.94
CA GLU A 307 -4.43 -2.78 4.83
C GLU A 307 -3.79 -2.60 6.21
N PHE A 308 -4.46 -1.93 7.15
CA PHE A 308 -4.05 -1.82 8.55
C PHE A 308 -3.85 -3.20 9.18
N VAL A 309 -4.82 -4.11 9.05
CA VAL A 309 -4.69 -5.47 9.58
C VAL A 309 -3.46 -6.17 9.00
N GLY A 310 -3.23 -6.07 7.68
CA GLY A 310 -2.06 -6.65 7.03
C GLY A 310 -0.74 -6.05 7.54
N LEU A 311 -0.64 -4.73 7.67
CA LEU A 311 0.57 -4.04 8.14
C LEU A 311 0.83 -4.30 9.63
N ALA A 312 -0.21 -4.33 10.45
CA ALA A 312 -0.10 -4.66 11.87
C ALA A 312 0.40 -6.09 12.06
N MET A 313 -0.16 -7.07 11.34
CA MET A 313 0.33 -8.44 11.42
C MET A 313 1.77 -8.59 10.91
N LYS A 314 2.14 -7.89 9.83
CA LYS A 314 3.51 -7.86 9.33
C LYS A 314 4.48 -7.32 10.38
N PHE A 315 4.14 -6.18 11.00
CA PHE A 315 4.92 -5.60 12.09
C PHE A 315 5.02 -6.56 13.28
N ILE A 316 3.89 -7.13 13.74
CA ILE A 316 3.85 -8.04 14.88
C ILE A 316 4.80 -9.22 14.67
N LEU A 317 4.77 -9.84 13.49
CA LEU A 317 5.64 -10.97 13.17
C LEU A 317 7.11 -10.59 13.05
N ALA A 318 7.42 -9.38 12.57
CA ALA A 318 8.80 -8.89 12.55
C ALA A 318 9.31 -8.58 13.96
N ALA A 319 8.45 -8.03 14.82
CA ALA A 319 8.80 -7.59 16.17
C ALA A 319 8.89 -8.73 17.19
N ASP A 320 8.06 -9.78 17.04
CA ASP A 320 7.97 -10.86 18.03
C ASP A 320 9.34 -11.49 18.38
N PRO A 321 10.23 -11.85 17.43
CA PRO A 321 11.50 -12.49 17.77
C PRO A 321 12.49 -11.61 18.56
N VAL A 322 12.29 -10.28 18.56
CA VAL A 322 13.19 -9.29 19.18
C VAL A 322 12.53 -8.51 20.32
N ALA A 323 11.28 -8.84 20.65
CA ALA A 323 10.50 -8.15 21.67
C ALA A 323 10.96 -8.50 23.09
N THR A 324 10.90 -7.53 24.00
CA THR A 324 10.98 -7.77 25.43
C THR A 324 9.69 -8.43 25.95
N THR A 325 9.71 -9.01 27.15
CA THR A 325 8.52 -9.62 27.77
C THR A 325 7.31 -8.68 27.82
N ALA A 326 7.51 -7.41 28.15
CA ALA A 326 6.43 -6.42 28.19
C ALA A 326 5.91 -6.09 26.79
N GLN A 327 6.77 -6.05 25.78
CA GLN A 327 6.38 -5.85 24.39
C GLN A 327 5.62 -7.07 23.84
N HIS A 328 6.04 -8.29 24.15
CA HIS A 328 5.30 -9.51 23.75
C HIS A 328 3.86 -9.50 24.24
N GLN A 329 3.59 -9.04 25.47
CA GLN A 329 2.22 -8.93 25.98
C GLN A 329 1.38 -7.95 25.14
N ARG A 330 1.95 -6.80 24.75
CA ARG A 330 1.29 -5.82 23.88
C ARG A 330 1.07 -6.36 22.47
N LEU A 331 2.08 -7.03 21.90
CA LEU A 331 1.99 -7.68 20.58
C LEU A 331 0.90 -8.75 20.55
N ALA A 332 0.84 -9.61 21.58
CA ALA A 332 -0.19 -10.64 21.69
C ALA A 332 -1.60 -10.03 21.84
N ALA A 333 -1.74 -8.99 22.67
CA ALA A 333 -3.01 -8.29 22.82
C ALA A 333 -3.48 -7.65 21.49
N ALA A 334 -2.57 -7.01 20.76
CA ALA A 334 -2.87 -6.44 19.44
C ALA A 334 -3.23 -7.53 18.42
N LYS A 335 -2.45 -8.61 18.35
CA LYS A 335 -2.67 -9.75 17.45
C LYS A 335 -4.09 -10.32 17.60
N ALA A 336 -4.57 -10.48 18.83
CA ALA A 336 -5.91 -10.99 19.12
C ALA A 336 -7.05 -10.11 18.55
N LYS A 337 -6.80 -8.84 18.26
CA LYS A 337 -7.80 -7.92 17.68
C LYS A 337 -7.84 -7.95 16.15
N MET A 338 -6.82 -8.51 15.49
CA MET A 338 -6.68 -8.46 14.03
C MET A 338 -7.76 -9.26 13.28
N ASN A 339 -8.09 -10.47 13.75
CA ASN A 339 -9.09 -11.30 13.09
C ASN A 339 -10.53 -10.71 13.18
N PRO A 340 -11.00 -10.19 14.34
CA PRO A 340 -12.27 -9.45 14.39
C PRO A 340 -12.34 -8.26 13.42
N LEU A 341 -11.24 -7.50 13.29
CA LEU A 341 -11.15 -6.36 12.37
C LEU A 341 -11.19 -6.80 10.90
N LEU A 342 -10.42 -7.84 10.55
CA LEU A 342 -10.41 -8.45 9.22
C LEU A 342 -11.84 -8.84 8.81
N GLN A 343 -12.49 -9.62 9.67
CA GLN A 343 -13.83 -10.14 9.38
C GLN A 343 -14.86 -9.02 9.23
N ARG A 344 -14.85 -8.04 10.14
CA ARG A 344 -15.85 -6.98 10.12
C ARG A 344 -15.73 -6.11 8.87
N ASN A 345 -14.53 -5.65 8.57
CA ASN A 345 -14.32 -4.69 7.50
C ASN A 345 -14.41 -5.36 6.12
N PHE A 346 -14.01 -6.63 5.99
CA PHE A 346 -14.31 -7.40 4.79
C PHE A 346 -15.83 -7.51 4.54
N ARG A 347 -16.64 -7.80 5.56
CA ARG A 347 -18.11 -7.85 5.43
C ARG A 347 -18.73 -6.50 5.09
N ASN A 348 -18.17 -5.41 5.61
CA ASN A 348 -18.65 -4.06 5.32
C ASN A 348 -18.38 -3.70 3.84
N GLY A 349 -17.23 -4.05 3.28
CA GLY A 349 -16.81 -3.61 1.95
C GLY A 349 -17.00 -4.60 0.79
N TYR A 350 -17.01 -5.91 1.03
CA TYR A 350 -16.98 -6.89 -0.07
C TYR A 350 -18.31 -6.96 -0.82
N LEU A 351 -18.23 -6.83 -2.14
CA LEU A 351 -19.35 -6.92 -3.08
C LEU A 351 -19.28 -8.26 -3.82
N PRO A 352 -20.03 -9.30 -3.41
CA PRO A 352 -19.90 -10.65 -3.98
C PRO A 352 -20.35 -10.74 -5.45
N GLY A 353 -21.25 -9.86 -5.90
CA GLY A 353 -21.73 -9.82 -7.29
C GLY A 353 -20.63 -9.43 -8.27
N PRO A 354 -20.17 -8.17 -8.27
CA PRO A 354 -19.13 -7.70 -9.18
C PRO A 354 -17.72 -8.16 -8.78
N GLN A 355 -17.56 -8.78 -7.60
CA GLN A 355 -16.34 -9.32 -7.02
C GLN A 355 -15.26 -8.24 -6.81
N GLY A 356 -15.38 -7.50 -5.71
CA GLY A 356 -14.39 -6.53 -5.27
C GLY A 356 -14.75 -5.90 -3.92
N ILE A 357 -13.99 -4.90 -3.49
CA ILE A 357 -14.20 -4.19 -2.21
C ILE A 357 -14.46 -2.72 -2.54
N SER A 358 -15.62 -2.22 -2.12
CA SER A 358 -16.04 -0.82 -2.29
C SER A 358 -15.07 0.17 -1.62
N LYS A 359 -14.91 1.35 -2.20
CA LYS A 359 -14.05 2.42 -1.68
C LYS A 359 -14.55 3.04 -0.37
N ALA A 360 -15.87 3.13 -0.16
CA ALA A 360 -16.40 3.78 1.05
C ALA A 360 -17.71 3.18 1.54
N PHE A 361 -17.85 3.10 2.86
CA PHE A 361 -18.99 2.52 3.57
C PHE A 361 -19.40 3.39 4.76
N ASP A 362 -20.71 3.50 5.01
CA ASP A 362 -21.26 4.17 6.18
C ASP A 362 -21.50 3.17 7.32
N LEU A 363 -20.77 3.32 8.43
CA LEU A 363 -20.88 2.44 9.58
C LEU A 363 -22.22 2.58 10.33
N VAL A 364 -22.93 3.71 10.17
CA VAL A 364 -24.21 3.98 10.82
C VAL A 364 -25.35 3.35 10.04
N THR A 365 -25.56 3.73 8.77
CA THR A 365 -26.66 3.18 7.96
C THR A 365 -26.39 1.81 7.36
N ARG A 366 -25.12 1.34 7.44
CA ARG A 366 -24.63 0.09 6.84
C ARG A 366 -24.80 0.03 5.32
N ARG A 367 -24.56 1.15 4.64
CA ARG A 367 -24.70 1.30 3.18
C ARG A 367 -23.38 1.65 2.53
N GLN A 368 -23.22 1.23 1.28
CA GLN A 368 -22.12 1.65 0.44
C GLN A 368 -22.29 3.13 0.08
N LEU A 369 -21.23 3.92 0.27
CA LEU A 369 -21.16 5.33 -0.08
C LEU A 369 -20.48 5.54 -1.44
N ASN A 370 -19.45 4.74 -1.73
CA ASN A 370 -18.78 4.69 -3.02
C ASN A 370 -18.54 3.24 -3.41
N THR A 371 -19.28 2.77 -4.42
CA THR A 371 -19.22 1.39 -4.93
C THR A 371 -18.13 1.13 -5.95
N ASP A 372 -17.33 2.14 -6.31
CA ASP A 372 -16.12 1.92 -7.10
C ASP A 372 -15.14 1.04 -6.28
N MET A 373 -14.49 0.10 -6.96
CA MET A 373 -13.63 -0.92 -6.34
C MET A 373 -12.19 -0.76 -6.86
N PRO A 374 -11.32 -0.06 -6.11
CA PRO A 374 -9.90 0.01 -6.40
C PRO A 374 -9.24 -1.38 -6.27
N TRP A 375 -8.29 -1.68 -7.15
CA TRP A 375 -7.60 -2.97 -7.16
C TRP A 375 -6.88 -3.27 -5.85
N TRP A 376 -6.21 -2.26 -5.27
CA TRP A 376 -5.25 -2.43 -4.18
C TRP A 376 -5.89 -3.03 -2.93
N ASN A 377 -7.18 -2.81 -2.71
CA ASN A 377 -7.95 -3.41 -1.61
C ASN A 377 -7.78 -4.93 -1.57
N LEU A 378 -7.71 -5.59 -2.74
CA LEU A 378 -7.69 -7.04 -2.86
C LEU A 378 -6.35 -7.67 -2.47
N PRO A 379 -5.18 -7.32 -3.06
CA PRO A 379 -3.90 -7.86 -2.61
C PRO A 379 -3.59 -7.51 -1.15
N GLU A 380 -3.99 -6.32 -0.67
CA GLU A 380 -3.87 -5.98 0.76
C GLU A 380 -4.69 -6.92 1.65
N THR A 381 -5.91 -7.24 1.25
CA THR A 381 -6.77 -8.17 1.98
C THR A 381 -6.27 -9.62 1.89
N ILE A 382 -5.71 -10.03 0.74
CA ILE A 382 -5.06 -11.34 0.59
C ILE A 382 -3.90 -11.46 1.58
N ARG A 383 -3.04 -10.44 1.69
CA ARG A 383 -1.96 -10.37 2.68
C ARG A 383 -2.49 -10.46 4.10
N ALA A 384 -3.49 -9.63 4.45
CA ALA A 384 -4.09 -9.62 5.78
C ALA A 384 -4.69 -10.98 6.16
N ALA A 385 -5.43 -11.61 5.25
CA ALA A 385 -6.03 -12.92 5.46
C ALA A 385 -4.99 -14.04 5.58
N ALA A 386 -3.91 -13.99 4.80
CA ALA A 386 -2.83 -14.97 4.89
C ALA A 386 -2.09 -14.89 6.24
N PHE A 387 -1.83 -13.68 6.74
CA PHE A 387 -1.28 -13.49 8.08
C PHE A 387 -2.24 -13.94 9.18
N CYS A 388 -3.51 -13.54 9.11
CA CYS A 388 -4.51 -13.93 10.12
C CYS A 388 -4.76 -15.44 10.11
N LEU A 389 -4.67 -16.10 8.96
CA LEU A 389 -4.80 -17.55 8.84
C LEU A 389 -3.72 -18.30 9.63
N HIS A 390 -2.50 -17.79 9.64
CA HIS A 390 -1.40 -18.36 10.45
C HIS A 390 -1.57 -18.06 11.95
N ALA A 391 -2.29 -16.99 12.28
CA ALA A 391 -2.56 -16.55 13.64
C ALA A 391 -3.84 -17.15 14.26
N ALA A 392 -4.71 -17.77 13.46
CA ALA A 392 -6.00 -18.27 13.89
C ALA A 392 -5.87 -19.35 14.98
N GLU A 393 -6.64 -19.23 16.06
CA GLU A 393 -6.58 -20.14 17.22
C GLU A 393 -7.72 -21.16 17.22
N SER A 394 -8.72 -20.98 16.37
CA SER A 394 -9.84 -21.91 16.22
C SER A 394 -10.15 -22.27 14.76
N GLU A 395 -10.82 -23.41 14.56
CA GLU A 395 -11.28 -23.83 13.23
C GLU A 395 -12.23 -22.82 12.58
N ALA A 396 -13.05 -22.14 13.38
CA ALA A 396 -13.97 -21.11 12.88
C ALA A 396 -13.22 -19.89 12.33
N GLU A 397 -12.20 -19.42 13.04
CA GLU A 397 -11.35 -18.31 12.58
C GLU A 397 -10.55 -18.71 11.34
N ARG A 398 -9.99 -19.91 11.35
CA ARG A 398 -9.27 -20.47 10.19
C ARG A 398 -10.16 -20.54 8.96
N ALA A 399 -11.40 -21.03 9.10
CA ALA A 399 -12.36 -21.11 8.01
C ALA A 399 -12.74 -19.72 7.47
N GLN A 400 -12.88 -18.73 8.35
CA GLN A 400 -13.15 -17.34 7.96
C GLN A 400 -11.97 -16.73 7.20
N CYS A 401 -10.74 -16.89 7.68
CA CYS A 401 -9.56 -16.40 6.97
C CYS A 401 -9.41 -17.05 5.59
N LEU A 402 -9.65 -18.36 5.48
CA LEU A 402 -9.65 -19.08 4.19
C LEU A 402 -10.74 -18.58 3.25
N GLN A 403 -11.94 -18.29 3.76
CA GLN A 403 -13.02 -17.73 2.98
C GLN A 403 -12.64 -16.36 2.40
N ILE A 404 -12.13 -15.45 3.26
CA ILE A 404 -11.74 -14.10 2.85
C ILE A 404 -10.62 -14.16 1.82
N LEU A 405 -9.59 -14.97 2.07
CA LEU A 405 -8.48 -15.18 1.12
C LEU A 405 -9.00 -15.71 -0.23
N ARG A 406 -9.87 -16.72 -0.21
CA ARG A 406 -10.51 -17.27 -1.41
C ARG A 406 -11.27 -16.21 -2.19
N ASP A 407 -12.12 -15.45 -1.51
CA ASP A 407 -13.02 -14.48 -2.12
C ASP A 407 -12.24 -13.29 -2.71
N CYS A 408 -11.20 -12.82 -2.02
CA CYS A 408 -10.30 -11.79 -2.54
C CYS A 408 -9.41 -12.28 -3.68
N HIS A 409 -8.83 -13.48 -3.59
CA HIS A 409 -8.08 -14.10 -4.70
C HIS A 409 -8.96 -14.24 -5.94
N ASN A 410 -10.15 -14.80 -5.76
CA ASN A 410 -11.06 -15.04 -6.87
C ASN A 410 -11.52 -13.72 -7.52
N ALA A 411 -11.77 -12.68 -6.71
CA ALA A 411 -12.05 -11.34 -7.20
C ALA A 411 -10.86 -10.71 -7.93
N PHE A 412 -9.64 -10.84 -7.38
CA PHE A 412 -8.46 -10.17 -7.94
C PHE A 412 -8.11 -10.68 -9.34
N ARG A 413 -8.38 -11.96 -9.64
CA ARG A 413 -8.27 -12.53 -11.00
C ARG A 413 -9.03 -11.74 -12.06
N GLU A 414 -10.16 -11.13 -11.70
CA GLU A 414 -10.97 -10.32 -12.61
C GLU A 414 -10.38 -8.93 -12.87
N PHE A 415 -9.39 -8.51 -12.06
CA PHE A 415 -8.63 -7.27 -12.27
C PHE A 415 -7.37 -7.50 -13.09
N ILE A 416 -6.75 -8.69 -13.02
CA ILE A 416 -5.49 -8.99 -13.69
C ILE A 416 -5.64 -8.92 -15.22
N ARG A 417 -4.64 -8.32 -15.88
CA ARG A 417 -4.48 -8.30 -17.34
C ARG A 417 -3.40 -9.27 -17.82
N PRO A 418 -3.72 -10.53 -18.16
CA PRO A 418 -2.76 -11.45 -18.78
C PRO A 418 -2.15 -10.92 -20.08
N ASP A 419 -2.89 -10.04 -20.77
CA ASP A 419 -2.47 -9.38 -22.01
C ASP A 419 -1.64 -8.11 -21.78
N LEU A 420 -1.54 -7.62 -20.53
CA LEU A 420 -0.83 -6.38 -20.18
C LEU A 420 0.04 -6.57 -18.93
N HIS A 421 1.07 -7.40 -19.07
CA HIS A 421 2.13 -7.60 -18.07
C HIS A 421 1.65 -8.08 -16.69
N LEU A 422 0.47 -8.70 -16.61
CA LEU A 422 -0.18 -9.10 -15.36
C LEU A 422 -0.41 -7.92 -14.39
N MET A 423 -0.44 -6.69 -14.89
CA MET A 423 -0.87 -5.53 -14.11
C MET A 423 -2.41 -5.56 -13.96
N ALA A 424 -2.90 -5.07 -12.83
CA ALA A 424 -4.33 -5.02 -12.55
C ALA A 424 -4.96 -3.77 -13.17
N TYR A 425 -6.21 -3.85 -13.67
CA TYR A 425 -7.04 -2.65 -13.85
C TYR A 425 -7.04 -1.85 -12.54
N GLN A 426 -6.89 -0.53 -12.59
CA GLN A 426 -6.86 0.26 -11.35
C GLN A 426 -8.22 0.26 -10.64
N THR A 427 -9.31 0.44 -11.38
CA THR A 427 -10.64 0.56 -10.78
C THR A 427 -11.66 -0.18 -11.61
N ARG A 428 -12.55 -0.90 -10.92
CA ARG A 428 -13.77 -1.46 -11.50
C ARG A 428 -14.98 -0.84 -10.81
N ASP A 429 -16.05 -0.59 -11.56
CA ASP A 429 -17.31 -0.06 -11.01
C ASP A 429 -18.19 -1.16 -10.38
N GLU A 430 -19.37 -0.79 -9.89
CA GLU A 430 -20.34 -1.73 -9.29
C GLU A 430 -20.90 -2.79 -10.23
N CYS A 431 -20.72 -2.62 -11.55
CA CYS A 431 -21.04 -3.64 -12.55
C CYS A 431 -19.85 -4.58 -12.82
N GLY A 432 -18.70 -4.31 -12.20
CA GLY A 432 -17.46 -5.05 -12.41
C GLY A 432 -16.75 -4.68 -13.71
N LEU A 433 -17.04 -3.52 -14.30
CA LEU A 433 -16.39 -3.05 -15.52
C LEU A 433 -15.21 -2.12 -15.18
N PRO A 434 -14.08 -2.20 -15.91
CA PRO A 434 -13.00 -1.24 -15.76
C PRO A 434 -13.47 0.19 -16.06
N VAL A 435 -13.12 1.13 -15.18
CA VAL A 435 -13.47 2.54 -15.32
C VAL A 435 -12.26 3.43 -15.12
N ALA A 436 -12.27 4.60 -15.76
CA ALA A 436 -11.16 5.56 -15.70
C ALA A 436 -11.14 6.40 -14.41
N ALA A 437 -11.88 5.99 -13.37
CA ALA A 437 -11.86 6.63 -12.07
C ALA A 437 -10.47 6.42 -11.43
N ILE A 438 -9.92 7.49 -10.86
CA ILE A 438 -8.59 7.54 -10.26
C ILE A 438 -8.75 7.63 -8.74
N PRO A 439 -8.90 6.50 -8.02
CA PRO A 439 -9.25 6.50 -6.60
C PRO A 439 -8.10 6.95 -5.71
N ALA A 440 -6.86 6.84 -6.19
CA ALA A 440 -5.67 7.27 -5.47
C ALA A 440 -4.67 7.96 -6.41
N THR A 441 -4.09 7.22 -7.35
CA THR A 441 -3.04 7.69 -8.26
C THR A 441 -3.35 7.33 -9.71
N ALA A 442 -2.95 8.19 -10.63
CA ALA A 442 -3.20 8.01 -12.06
C ALA A 442 -2.20 7.05 -12.73
N ASP A 443 -1.09 6.75 -12.06
CA ASP A 443 -0.05 5.83 -12.54
C ASP A 443 -0.39 4.38 -12.18
N ALA A 444 0.02 3.44 -13.05
CA ALA A 444 -0.08 2.02 -12.71
C ALA A 444 0.75 1.69 -11.46
N ASP A 445 0.36 0.62 -10.76
CA ASP A 445 1.04 0.16 -9.54
C ASP A 445 2.53 -0.08 -9.82
N PRO A 446 3.45 0.59 -9.10
CA PRO A 446 4.89 0.35 -9.26
C PRO A 446 5.35 -0.96 -8.58
N GLY A 447 4.44 -1.90 -8.37
CA GLY A 447 4.63 -3.14 -7.64
C GLY A 447 4.55 -3.00 -6.13
N TYR A 448 3.97 -1.91 -5.62
CA TYR A 448 3.88 -1.65 -4.19
C TYR A 448 2.71 -2.43 -3.57
N HIS A 449 1.46 -2.11 -3.94
CA HIS A 449 0.29 -2.76 -3.33
C HIS A 449 0.11 -4.18 -3.81
N THR A 450 0.29 -4.43 -5.11
CA THR A 450 0.17 -5.76 -5.68
C THR A 450 1.38 -6.61 -5.31
N GLY A 451 2.58 -6.13 -5.66
CA GLY A 451 3.79 -6.93 -5.54
C GLY A 451 4.12 -7.26 -4.09
N LEU A 452 4.38 -6.26 -3.25
CA LEU A 452 4.80 -6.49 -1.86
C LEU A 452 3.77 -7.29 -1.06
N SER A 453 2.47 -7.03 -1.27
CA SER A 453 1.43 -7.74 -0.52
C SER A 453 1.28 -9.19 -0.94
N LEU A 454 1.43 -9.48 -2.23
CA LEU A 454 1.45 -10.86 -2.72
C LEU A 454 2.72 -11.61 -2.28
N LEU A 455 3.89 -10.96 -2.24
CA LEU A 455 5.12 -11.58 -1.71
C LEU A 455 4.97 -11.95 -0.24
N ASP A 456 4.42 -11.06 0.58
CA ASP A 456 4.11 -11.34 1.99
C ASP A 456 3.13 -12.53 2.10
N ALA A 457 2.10 -12.58 1.25
CA ALA A 457 1.14 -13.67 1.22
C ALA A 457 1.79 -15.02 0.84
N ILE A 458 2.68 -15.04 -0.16
CA ILE A 458 3.44 -16.26 -0.52
C ILE A 458 4.22 -16.77 0.69
N ASP A 459 4.95 -15.89 1.38
CA ASP A 459 5.74 -16.25 2.56
C ASP A 459 4.88 -16.84 3.70
N GLN A 460 3.63 -16.42 3.85
CA GLN A 460 2.70 -17.00 4.83
C GLN A 460 2.11 -18.32 4.36
N LEU A 461 1.72 -18.41 3.08
CA LEU A 461 1.13 -19.62 2.52
C LEU A 461 2.12 -20.78 2.44
N ASP A 462 3.41 -20.49 2.20
CA ASP A 462 4.49 -21.48 2.20
C ASP A 462 4.71 -22.12 3.59
N ARG A 463 4.22 -21.48 4.68
CA ARG A 463 4.33 -21.97 6.07
C ARG A 463 3.14 -22.82 6.53
N LEU A 464 2.10 -22.97 5.69
CA LEU A 464 0.91 -23.78 5.96
C LEU A 464 1.05 -25.20 5.41
#